data_AF-A0A969BBW8-F1
#
_entry.id   AF-A0A969BBW8-F1
#
_cell.length_a   1.000
_cell.length_b   1.000
_cell.length_c   1.000
_cell.angle_alpha   90.00
_cell.angle_beta   90.00
_cell.angle_gamma   90.00
#
_symmetry.space_group_name_H-M   'P 1'
#
loop_
_entity.id
_entity.type
_entity.pdbx_description
1 polymer ?
#
loop_
_entity_poly.entity_id
_entity_poly.type
_entity_poly.pdbx_seq_one_letter_code
_entity_poly.pdbx_strand_id
1 'polypeptide(L)' 'IMAGLTFGFDVAANDNDNGNGRESVLMYYCSPTGTYWSQPNRWGAIQLAEKKANADIQNSGKRNP' A
#
# COMPACT_ATOMS: atom_id res chain seq x y z
N ILE A 1 -0.86 -10.08 13.60
CA ILE A 1 0.03 -9.96 12.43
C ILE A 1 1.42 -9.54 12.94
N MET A 2 2.48 -10.19 12.45
CA MET A 2 3.86 -9.97 12.94
C MET A 2 4.63 -9.07 11.97
N ALA A 3 5.50 -8.22 12.51
CA ALA A 3 6.51 -7.53 11.69
C ALA A 3 7.43 -8.56 11.02
N GLY A 4 7.89 -8.24 9.81
CA GLY A 4 8.67 -9.14 8.97
C GLY A 4 7.83 -10.13 8.15
N LEU A 5 6.52 -10.24 8.38
CA LEU A 5 5.63 -11.06 7.55
C LEU A 5 5.61 -10.53 6.12
N THR A 6 5.87 -11.41 5.16
CA THR A 6 5.76 -11.15 3.73
C THR A 6 4.54 -11.86 3.15
N PHE A 7 3.75 -11.17 2.35
CA PHE A 7 2.62 -11.75 1.62
C PHE A 7 2.45 -11.09 0.26
N GLY A 8 1.74 -11.78 -0.64
CA GLY A 8 1.41 -11.27 -1.97
C GLY A 8 0.44 -10.10 -1.89
N PHE A 9 0.72 -9.02 -2.62
CA PHE A 9 -0.10 -7.80 -2.61
C PHE A 9 -0.02 -7.06 -3.93
N ASP A 10 -1.13 -6.42 -4.29
CA ASP A 10 -1.21 -5.53 -5.45
C ASP A 10 -2.24 -4.42 -5.19
N VAL A 11 -2.11 -3.32 -5.90
CA VAL A 11 -3.06 -2.19 -5.90
C VAL A 11 -3.46 -1.90 -7.33
N ALA A 12 -4.76 -1.78 -7.57
CA ALA A 12 -5.32 -1.40 -8.85
C ALA A 12 -6.19 -0.14 -8.69
N ALA A 13 -5.89 0.89 -9.48
CA ALA A 13 -6.77 2.04 -9.68
C ALA A 13 -7.49 1.85 -11.02
N ASN A 14 -8.81 1.80 -10.98
CA ASN A 14 -9.66 1.64 -12.15
C ASN A 14 -10.32 2.97 -12.46
N ASP A 15 -10.37 3.32 -13.73
CA ASP A 15 -11.00 4.54 -14.21
C ASP A 15 -12.28 4.20 -14.98
N ASN A 16 -13.34 4.97 -14.71
CA ASN A 16 -14.63 4.86 -15.39
C ASN A 16 -15.21 6.26 -15.62
N ASP A 17 -14.95 6.82 -16.79
CA ASP A 17 -15.31 8.21 -17.11
C ASP A 17 -16.79 8.37 -17.48
N ASN A 18 -17.41 7.35 -18.07
CA ASN A 18 -18.73 7.48 -18.73
C ASN A 18 -19.80 6.50 -18.23
N GLY A 19 -19.49 5.66 -17.25
CA GLY A 19 -20.41 4.70 -16.65
C GLY A 19 -20.62 3.40 -17.44
N ASN A 20 -20.04 3.25 -18.64
CA ASN A 20 -20.29 2.09 -19.52
C ASN A 20 -19.22 0.99 -19.41
N GLY A 21 -18.27 1.12 -18.50
CA GLY A 21 -17.22 0.12 -18.30
C GLY A 21 -15.95 0.77 -17.77
N ARG A 22 -14.88 -0.02 -17.63
CA ARG A 22 -13.59 0.52 -17.24
C ARG A 22 -12.79 0.90 -18.48
N GLU A 23 -12.43 2.17 -18.64
CA GLU A 23 -11.57 2.62 -19.75
C GLU A 23 -10.09 2.38 -19.49
N SER A 24 -9.64 2.54 -18.24
CA SER A 24 -8.23 2.40 -17.91
C SER A 24 -8.00 1.72 -16.56
N VAL A 25 -6.81 1.13 -16.41
CA VAL A 25 -6.36 0.55 -15.15
C VAL A 25 -4.88 0.86 -14.95
N LEU A 26 -4.54 1.41 -13.79
CA LEU A 26 -3.17 1.52 -13.31
C LEU A 26 -2.96 0.50 -12.20
N MET A 27 -1.84 -0.22 -12.29
CA MET A 27 -1.51 -1.30 -11.37
C MET A 27 -0.09 -1.16 -10.86
N TYR A 28 0.15 -1.54 -9.61
CA TYR A 28 1.49 -1.46 -9.04
C TYR A 28 2.38 -2.61 -9.50
N TYR A 29 1.89 -3.87 -9.46
CA TYR A 29 2.66 -5.05 -9.89
C TYR A 29 2.08 -5.78 -11.11
N CYS A 30 0.79 -6.11 -11.14
CA CYS A 30 0.20 -6.94 -12.21
C CYS A 30 -0.25 -6.13 -13.46
N SER A 31 0.46 -5.04 -13.79
CA SER A 31 0.20 -4.26 -15.01
C SER A 31 0.69 -4.99 -16.28
N PRO A 32 0.02 -4.90 -17.45
CA PRO A 32 -1.27 -4.26 -17.75
C PRO A 32 -2.40 -5.26 -18.08
N THR A 33 -2.26 -6.55 -17.74
CA THR A 33 -3.09 -7.61 -18.35
C THR A 33 -4.55 -7.71 -17.89
N GLY A 34 -4.98 -6.92 -16.88
CA GLY A 34 -6.37 -6.88 -16.44
C GLY A 34 -6.90 -8.12 -15.70
N THR A 35 -6.05 -9.12 -15.42
CA THR A 35 -6.41 -10.43 -14.82
C THR A 35 -6.00 -10.57 -13.35
N TYR A 36 -5.61 -9.47 -12.70
CA TYR A 36 -5.10 -9.43 -11.33
C TYR A 36 -6.07 -9.94 -10.25
N TRP A 37 -7.37 -9.88 -10.54
CA TRP A 37 -8.43 -10.35 -9.65
C TRP A 37 -8.49 -11.90 -9.57
N SER A 38 -7.91 -12.61 -10.54
CA SER A 38 -7.92 -14.07 -10.61
C SER A 38 -6.53 -14.70 -10.64
N GLN A 39 -5.46 -13.90 -10.66
CA GLN A 39 -4.07 -14.38 -10.80
C GLN A 39 -3.17 -13.89 -9.65
N PRO A 40 -3.29 -14.46 -8.43
CA PRO A 40 -2.45 -14.08 -7.29
C PRO A 40 -0.95 -14.30 -7.51
N ASN A 41 -0.59 -15.20 -8.42
CA ASN A 41 0.81 -15.45 -8.81
C ASN A 41 1.46 -14.26 -9.53
N ARG A 42 0.71 -13.21 -9.85
CA ARG A 42 1.19 -12.00 -10.52
C ARG A 42 1.26 -10.79 -9.58
N TRP A 43 0.82 -10.95 -8.34
CA TRP A 43 1.01 -9.93 -7.31
C TRP A 43 2.50 -9.81 -6.98
N GLY A 44 2.91 -8.60 -6.58
CA GLY A 44 4.21 -8.43 -5.95
C GLY A 44 4.18 -8.89 -4.50
N ALA A 45 5.28 -8.63 -3.79
CA ALA A 45 5.39 -8.95 -2.37
C ALA A 45 5.56 -7.67 -1.55
N ILE A 46 4.82 -7.58 -0.45
CA ILE A 46 4.99 -6.58 0.59
C ILE A 46 5.47 -7.28 1.86
N GLN A 47 6.44 -6.65 2.54
CA GLN A 47 6.83 -7.02 3.89
C GLN A 47 6.31 -5.99 4.89
N LEU A 48 5.71 -6.45 5.97
CA LEU A 48 5.26 -5.57 7.05
C LEU A 48 6.44 -5.10 7.88
N ALA A 49 6.65 -3.79 7.93
CA ALA A 49 7.66 -3.18 8.79
C ALA A 49 7.12 -2.93 10.21
N GLU A 50 7.99 -3.04 11.21
CA GLU A 50 7.69 -2.49 12.53
C GLU A 50 7.76 -0.96 12.48
N LYS A 51 6.71 -0.29 12.97
CA LYS A 51 6.82 1.13 13.30
C LYS A 51 7.35 1.23 14.72
N LYS A 52 8.61 1.66 14.90
CA LYS A 52 9.08 2.14 16.20
C LYS A 52 8.23 3.36 16.56
N ALA A 53 7.73 3.44 17.79
CA ALA A 53 7.11 4.68 18.25
C ALA A 53 8.18 5.78 18.16
N ASN A 54 7.90 6.86 17.43
CA ASN A 54 8.73 8.05 17.52
C ASN A 54 8.57 8.56 18.96
N ALA A 55 9.65 8.57 19.74
CA ALA A 55 9.69 9.36 20.95
C ALA A 55 9.64 10.83 20.52
N ASP A 56 8.44 11.36 20.30
CA ASP A 56 8.23 12.78 20.14
C ASP A 56 8.52 13.40 21.51
N ILE A 57 9.80 13.74 21.75
CA ILE A 57 10.22 14.43 22.97
C ILE A 57 9.69 15.86 22.82
N GLN A 58 8.43 16.07 23.19
CA GLN A 58 7.92 17.42 23.42
C GLN A 58 8.53 17.93 24.72
N ASN A 59 9.75 18.47 24.63
CA ASN A 59 10.32 19.27 25.71
C ASN A 59 9.56 20.60 25.76
N SER A 60 8.36 20.60 26.33
CA SER A 60 7.60 21.81 26.61
C SER A 60 8.25 22.57 27.77
N GLY A 61 9.27 23.36 27.46
CA GLY A 61 9.54 24.63 28.13
C GLY A 61 9.88 24.62 29.62
N LYS A 62 10.81 23.79 30.09
CA LYS A 62 11.49 24.09 31.36
C LYS A 62 12.49 25.23 31.17
N ARG A 63 12.00 26.48 31.19
CA ARG A 63 12.84 27.65 31.48
C ARG A 63 13.19 27.59 32.97
N ASN A 64 14.47 27.37 33.27
CA ASN A 64 15.00 27.53 34.63
C ASN A 64 14.80 28.98 35.09
N PRO A 65 14.51 29.23 36.38
CA PRO A 65 14.59 30.58 36.95
C PRO A 65 16.02 31.12 36.88
#